data_AF-A0A536AYP6-F1
#
_entry.id   AF-A0A536AYP6-F1
#
_cell.length_a   1.000
_cell.length_b   1.000
_cell.length_c   1.000
_cell.angle_alpha   90.00
_cell.angle_beta   90.00
_cell.angle_gamma   90.00
#
_symmetry.space_group_name_H-M   'P 1'
#
loop_
_entity.id
_entity.type
_entity.pdbx_description
1 polymer ?
#
loop_
_entity_poly.entity_id
_entity_poly.type
_entity_poly.pdbx_seq_one_letter_code
_entity_poly.pdbx_strand_id
1 'polypeptide(L)'
;MARSGASPASCSSPRWFWPGSGGEGLLGAGVVVNELASWLVLVHLALAMLILGLLLATAILALPPSKGETNRIAPVAAAATYVLLLTGSTVVASNADNGCHSWPLCGGGVALDFSGANAFTMLHRGAVLVIGILLVYSLVKALRLAALRPIAMATIAVFALQVAVGAGAAVTDGALFNGLHVAIATLVWAGMASLALLALPRTDRAPALARLAVDKRPA
;
A
#
# COMPACT_ATOMS: atom_id res chain seq x y z
N MET A 1 4.53 74.37 15.38
CA MET A 1 4.74 73.27 14.41
C MET A 1 5.98 72.50 14.82
N ALA A 2 5.84 71.36 15.50
CA ALA A 2 6.93 70.44 15.79
C ALA A 2 6.40 69.03 15.55
N ARG A 3 6.91 68.34 14.52
CA ARG A 3 6.64 66.93 14.27
C ARG A 3 7.93 66.14 14.47
N SER A 4 7.80 65.18 15.38
CA SER A 4 8.57 63.96 15.59
C SER A 4 9.09 63.29 14.32
N GLY A 5 10.34 62.82 14.36
CA GLY A 5 10.90 61.84 13.43
C GLY A 5 11.90 60.95 14.16
N ALA A 6 11.46 59.73 14.50
CA ALA A 6 12.25 58.71 15.17
C ALA A 6 13.27 58.05 14.23
N SER A 7 14.37 57.55 14.82
CA SER A 7 15.47 56.85 14.18
C SER A 7 15.02 55.64 13.32
N PRO A 8 15.74 55.32 12.22
CA PRO A 8 15.49 54.09 11.48
C PRO A 8 16.06 52.89 12.24
N ALA A 9 15.20 51.93 12.55
CA ALA A 9 15.59 50.63 13.08
C ALA A 9 16.36 49.83 12.01
N SER A 10 17.60 49.45 12.32
CA SER A 10 18.37 48.49 11.54
C SER A 10 17.78 47.08 11.72
N CYS A 11 17.11 46.56 10.70
CA CYS A 11 16.76 45.14 10.62
C CYS A 11 18.01 44.35 10.19
N SER A 12 18.72 43.78 11.17
CA SER A 12 19.74 42.76 10.92
C SER A 12 19.07 41.44 10.55
N SER A 13 19.07 41.09 9.27
CA SER A 13 18.68 39.76 8.80
C SER A 13 19.62 38.69 9.39
N PRO A 14 19.11 37.57 9.93
CA PRO A 14 19.94 36.49 10.45
C PRO A 14 20.76 35.84 9.32
N ARG A 15 22.09 35.75 9.50
CA ARG A 15 23.04 35.11 8.57
C ARG A 15 22.98 33.58 8.68
N TRP A 16 21.84 32.96 8.38
CA TRP A 16 21.71 31.51 8.27
C TRP A 16 21.71 31.03 6.82
N PHE A 17 22.41 31.74 5.92
CA PHE A 17 22.73 31.26 4.59
C PHE A 17 23.74 30.12 4.71
N TRP A 18 23.23 28.89 4.85
CA TRP A 18 24.00 27.66 4.67
C TRP A 18 24.47 27.59 3.21
N PRO A 19 25.78 27.52 2.90
CA PRO A 19 26.27 27.40 1.53
C PRO A 19 25.99 26.03 0.88
N GLY A 20 25.34 25.10 1.60
CA GLY A 20 25.12 23.72 1.16
C GLY A 20 23.75 23.43 0.51
N SER A 21 22.79 24.36 0.59
CA SER A 21 21.40 24.10 0.17
C SER A 21 21.17 24.12 -1.35
N GLY A 22 22.16 24.58 -2.13
CA GLY A 22 22.08 24.54 -3.60
C GLY A 22 22.18 23.12 -4.16
N GLY A 23 22.89 22.23 -3.47
CA GLY A 23 23.06 20.83 -3.88
C GLY A 23 21.75 20.05 -3.84
N GLU A 24 20.94 20.22 -2.79
CA GLU A 24 19.62 19.58 -2.71
C GLU A 24 18.62 20.15 -3.71
N GLY A 25 18.65 21.46 -3.96
CA GLY A 25 17.83 22.08 -5.00
C GLY A 25 18.18 21.61 -6.41
N LEU A 26 19.47 21.42 -6.70
CA LEU A 26 19.95 20.89 -7.98
C LEU A 26 19.74 19.39 -8.13
N LEU A 27 19.82 18.62 -7.03
CA LEU A 27 19.46 17.20 -7.01
C LEU A 27 17.95 17.02 -7.14
N GLY A 28 17.14 17.84 -6.48
CA GLY A 28 15.68 17.86 -6.62
C GLY A 28 15.24 18.27 -8.02
N ALA A 29 15.86 19.32 -8.59
CA ALA A 29 15.65 19.71 -9.99
C ALA A 29 16.16 18.62 -10.95
N GLY A 30 17.29 17.98 -10.66
CA GLY A 30 17.81 16.85 -11.42
C GLY A 30 16.84 15.66 -11.43
N VAL A 31 16.19 15.35 -10.31
CA VAL A 31 15.16 14.31 -10.21
C VAL A 31 13.89 14.68 -10.98
N VAL A 32 13.51 15.96 -10.98
CA VAL A 32 12.35 16.49 -11.75
C VAL A 32 12.63 16.48 -13.26
N VAL A 33 13.87 16.79 -13.68
CA VAL A 33 14.26 16.87 -15.10
C VAL A 33 14.61 15.49 -15.68
N ASN A 34 15.01 14.52 -14.84
CA ASN A 34 15.37 13.17 -15.29
C ASN A 34 14.17 12.25 -15.53
N GLU A 35 12.91 12.71 -15.38
CA GLU A 35 11.72 11.85 -15.56
C GLU A 35 11.98 10.50 -14.90
N LEU A 36 12.26 10.48 -13.59
CA LEU A 36 12.70 9.28 -12.87
C LEU A 36 11.71 8.16 -13.19
N ALA A 37 12.13 7.30 -14.10
CA ALA A 37 11.19 6.71 -15.04
C ALA A 37 10.06 6.01 -14.30
N SER A 38 8.82 6.23 -14.70
CA SER A 38 7.65 5.81 -13.94
C SER A 38 7.62 4.31 -13.61
N TRP A 39 8.38 3.49 -14.35
CA TRP A 39 8.67 2.10 -14.03
C TRP A 39 9.47 1.89 -12.73
N LEU A 40 10.37 2.80 -12.35
CA LEU A 40 11.12 2.76 -11.09
C LEU A 40 10.19 2.87 -9.88
N VAL A 41 9.13 3.69 -9.97
CA VAL A 41 8.13 3.80 -8.90
C VAL A 41 7.42 2.46 -8.70
N LEU A 42 7.03 1.80 -9.80
CA LEU A 42 6.42 0.48 -9.77
C LEU A 42 7.37 -0.58 -9.19
N VAL A 43 8.62 -0.61 -9.66
CA VAL A 43 9.64 -1.56 -9.17
C VAL A 43 9.94 -1.32 -7.70
N HIS A 44 10.05 -0.06 -7.27
CA HIS A 44 10.25 0.29 -5.88
C HIS A 44 9.08 -0.19 -5.00
N LEU A 45 7.84 0.10 -5.40
CA LEU A 45 6.65 -0.36 -4.69
C LEU A 45 6.62 -1.90 -4.61
N ALA A 46 6.90 -2.59 -5.72
CA ALA A 46 6.91 -4.04 -5.79
C ALA A 46 7.94 -4.64 -4.82
N LEU A 47 9.17 -4.11 -4.80
CA LEU A 47 10.24 -4.56 -3.92
C LEU A 47 9.95 -4.24 -2.46
N ALA A 48 9.47 -3.03 -2.16
CA ALA A 48 9.11 -2.62 -0.79
C ALA A 48 8.03 -3.55 -0.21
N MET A 49 7.02 -3.91 -1.02
CA MET A 49 5.97 -4.83 -0.62
C MET A 49 6.50 -6.26 -0.42
N LEU A 50 7.43 -6.74 -1.25
CA LEU A 50 8.08 -8.04 -1.03
C LEU A 50 8.86 -8.08 0.29
N ILE A 51 9.64 -7.04 0.58
CA ILE A 51 10.39 -6.92 1.83
C ILE A 51 9.42 -6.89 3.02
N LEU A 52 8.36 -6.09 2.96
CA LEU A 52 7.32 -6.05 3.99
C LEU A 52 6.68 -7.43 4.20
N GLY A 53 6.37 -8.16 3.13
CA GLY A 53 5.84 -9.52 3.21
C GLY A 53 6.78 -10.50 3.89
N LEU A 54 8.08 -10.43 3.59
CA LEU A 54 9.10 -11.25 4.24
C LEU A 54 9.22 -10.92 5.73
N LEU A 55 9.20 -9.63 6.09
CA LEU A 55 9.22 -9.21 7.49
C LEU A 55 7.97 -9.66 8.26
N LEU A 56 6.79 -9.59 7.65
CA LEU A 56 5.57 -10.14 8.24
C LEU A 56 5.67 -11.66 8.40
N ALA A 57 6.21 -12.36 7.40
CA ALA A 57 6.42 -13.80 7.47
C ALA A 57 7.35 -14.19 8.62
N THR A 58 8.51 -13.53 8.77
CA THR A 58 9.45 -13.83 9.86
C THR A 58 8.84 -13.51 11.22
N ALA A 59 8.18 -12.35 11.38
CA ALA A 59 7.54 -11.96 12.62
C ALA A 59 6.45 -12.95 13.04
N ILE A 60 5.58 -13.36 12.11
CA ILE A 60 4.47 -14.26 12.40
C ILE A 60 4.95 -15.71 12.61
N LEU A 61 5.98 -16.16 11.89
CA LEU A 61 6.55 -17.49 12.10
C LEU A 61 7.31 -17.62 13.43
N ALA A 62 7.71 -16.50 14.04
CA ALA A 62 8.31 -16.46 15.38
C ALA A 62 7.26 -16.58 16.51
N LEU A 63 5.96 -16.44 16.22
CA LEU A 63 4.90 -16.63 17.21
C LEU A 63 4.73 -18.12 17.58
N PRO A 64 4.19 -18.43 18.77
CA PRO A 64 3.88 -19.80 19.17
C PRO A 64 3.03 -20.53 18.14
N PRO A 65 3.27 -21.84 17.91
CA PRO A 65 2.53 -22.59 16.91
C PRO A 65 1.05 -22.70 17.29
N SER A 66 0.17 -22.21 16.43
CA SER A 66 -1.28 -22.36 16.55
C SER A 66 -1.74 -23.55 15.72
N LYS A 67 -2.83 -24.23 16.13
CA LYS A 67 -3.57 -25.14 15.25
C LYS A 67 -4.14 -24.32 14.10
N GLY A 68 -3.42 -24.28 12.98
CA GLY A 68 -3.82 -23.53 11.80
C GLY A 68 -5.05 -24.16 11.18
N GLU A 69 -6.05 -23.35 10.84
CA GLU A 69 -7.19 -23.80 10.04
C GLU A 69 -6.95 -23.41 8.59
N THR A 70 -6.96 -24.40 7.69
CA THR A 70 -6.56 -24.20 6.29
C THR A 70 -7.55 -23.30 5.55
N ASN A 71 -7.19 -22.03 5.37
CA ASN A 71 -7.90 -21.13 4.47
C ASN A 71 -7.13 -20.96 3.17
N ARG A 72 -7.42 -21.83 2.19
CA ARG A 72 -6.78 -21.81 0.86
C ARG A 72 -7.02 -20.52 0.07
N ILE A 73 -7.99 -19.70 0.48
CA ILE A 73 -8.40 -18.49 -0.24
C ILE A 73 -7.64 -17.26 0.26
N ALA A 74 -7.19 -17.26 1.52
CA ALA A 74 -6.38 -16.18 2.07
C ALA A 74 -5.09 -15.91 1.27
N PRO A 75 -4.25 -16.90 0.90
CA PRO A 75 -3.05 -16.64 0.10
C PRO A 75 -3.38 -16.14 -1.31
N VAL A 76 -4.45 -16.65 -1.92
CA VAL A 76 -4.92 -16.17 -3.24
C VAL A 76 -5.37 -14.71 -3.14
N ALA A 77 -6.11 -14.35 -2.11
CA ALA A 77 -6.55 -12.98 -1.88
C ALA A 77 -5.37 -12.03 -1.58
N ALA A 78 -4.37 -12.47 -0.82
CA ALA A 78 -3.15 -11.69 -0.58
C ALA A 78 -2.35 -11.46 -1.87
N ALA A 79 -2.17 -12.49 -2.69
CA ALA A 79 -1.51 -12.39 -3.99
C ALA A 79 -2.29 -11.50 -4.97
N ALA A 80 -3.62 -11.65 -5.04
CA ALA A 80 -4.46 -10.80 -5.87
C ALA A 80 -4.38 -9.33 -5.44
N THR A 81 -4.37 -9.04 -4.13
CA THR A 81 -4.21 -7.67 -3.61
C THR A 81 -2.84 -7.11 -4.00
N TYR A 82 -1.78 -7.92 -3.95
CA TYR A 82 -0.44 -7.50 -4.39
C TYR A 82 -0.46 -7.04 -5.85
N VAL A 83 -1.06 -7.85 -6.74
CA VAL A 83 -1.21 -7.49 -8.16
C VAL A 83 -2.06 -6.22 -8.30
N LEU A 84 -3.13 -6.06 -7.52
CA LEU A 84 -3.97 -4.86 -7.53
C LEU A 84 -3.17 -3.60 -7.21
N LEU A 85 -2.29 -3.62 -6.21
CA LEU A 85 -1.39 -2.50 -5.90
C LEU A 85 -0.49 -2.15 -7.08
N LEU A 86 0.05 -3.16 -7.79
CA LEU A 86 0.87 -2.92 -8.98
C LEU A 86 0.06 -2.27 -10.11
N THR A 87 -1.18 -2.71 -10.34
CA THR A 87 -2.06 -2.06 -11.33
C THR A 87 -2.33 -0.60 -10.96
N GLY A 88 -2.50 -0.27 -9.67
CA GLY A 88 -2.63 1.12 -9.23
C GLY A 88 -1.37 1.94 -9.54
N SER A 89 -0.19 1.37 -9.32
CA SER A 89 1.07 2.02 -9.72
C SER A 89 1.19 2.20 -11.24
N THR A 90 0.61 1.31 -12.06
CA THR A 90 0.61 1.49 -13.52
C THR A 90 -0.28 2.65 -13.98
N VAL A 91 -1.35 2.97 -13.23
CA VAL A 91 -2.22 4.13 -13.51
C VAL A 91 -1.42 5.42 -13.36
N VAL A 92 -0.72 5.57 -12.22
CA VAL A 92 0.17 6.71 -11.95
C VAL A 92 1.30 6.76 -12.99
N ALA A 93 1.88 5.61 -13.32
CA ALA A 93 2.98 5.55 -14.28
C ALA A 93 2.59 5.94 -15.71
N SER A 94 1.31 5.81 -16.05
CA SER A 94 0.74 6.15 -17.35
C SER A 94 0.11 7.54 -17.37
N ASN A 95 0.22 8.32 -16.28
CA ASN A 95 -0.47 9.61 -16.10
C ASN A 95 -2.00 9.54 -16.33
N ALA A 96 -2.60 8.36 -16.13
CA ALA A 96 -4.01 8.07 -16.40
C ALA A 96 -4.94 8.59 -15.29
N ASP A 97 -4.37 8.96 -14.15
CA ASP A 97 -5.02 9.63 -13.03
C ASP A 97 -5.44 11.07 -13.37
N ASN A 98 -4.64 11.79 -14.16
CA ASN A 98 -4.94 13.17 -14.57
C ASN A 98 -6.06 13.29 -15.63
N GLY A 99 -6.45 12.19 -16.27
CA GLY A 99 -7.48 12.18 -17.31
C GLY A 99 -8.90 11.95 -16.78
N CYS A 100 -9.04 11.53 -15.52
CA CYS A 100 -10.27 10.97 -14.99
C CYS A 100 -10.55 11.40 -13.54
N HIS A 101 -11.14 12.59 -13.37
CA HIS A 101 -11.52 13.14 -12.05
C HIS A 101 -12.95 12.79 -11.61
N SER A 102 -13.55 11.73 -12.17
CA SER A 102 -14.90 11.30 -11.80
C SER A 102 -14.91 9.85 -11.31
N TRP A 103 -15.79 9.56 -10.35
CA TRP A 103 -15.93 8.26 -9.70
C TRP A 103 -17.44 7.94 -9.60
N PRO A 104 -17.89 6.71 -9.90
CA PRO A 104 -17.11 5.48 -10.11
C PRO A 104 -16.58 5.24 -11.53
N LEU A 105 -17.09 5.94 -12.55
CA LEU A 105 -16.65 5.81 -13.96
C LEU A 105 -16.05 7.12 -14.50
N CYS A 106 -15.17 7.05 -15.51
CA CYS A 106 -14.42 8.22 -16.01
C CYS A 106 -15.22 9.20 -16.89
N GLY A 107 -16.26 8.74 -17.59
CA GLY A 107 -17.08 9.57 -18.48
C GLY A 107 -18.14 10.35 -17.71
N GLY A 108 -17.73 11.24 -16.80
CA GLY A 108 -18.65 12.04 -15.97
C GLY A 108 -19.35 11.24 -14.87
N GLY A 109 -18.71 10.17 -14.36
CA GLY A 109 -19.22 9.36 -13.25
C GLY A 109 -20.06 8.14 -13.67
N VAL A 110 -20.69 8.15 -14.86
CA VAL A 110 -21.65 7.12 -15.28
C VAL A 110 -21.34 6.47 -16.65
N ALA A 111 -20.57 7.12 -17.53
CA ALA A 111 -20.20 6.54 -18.81
C ALA A 111 -18.82 5.88 -18.79
N LEU A 112 -18.68 4.78 -19.52
CA LEU A 112 -17.42 4.08 -19.71
C LEU A 112 -16.58 4.81 -20.77
N ASP A 113 -15.36 5.18 -20.41
CA ASP A 113 -14.38 5.73 -21.33
C ASP A 113 -13.07 4.94 -21.24
N PHE A 114 -12.74 4.23 -22.32
CA PHE A 114 -11.52 3.45 -22.47
C PHE A 114 -10.55 4.09 -23.46
N SER A 115 -10.70 5.38 -23.76
CA SER A 115 -9.82 6.07 -24.69
C SER A 115 -8.45 6.34 -24.07
N GLY A 116 -7.38 6.04 -24.81
CA GLY A 116 -6.00 6.34 -24.43
C GLY A 116 -5.61 5.85 -23.03
N ALA A 117 -5.12 6.76 -22.19
CA ALA A 117 -4.65 6.47 -20.84
C ALA A 117 -5.79 6.07 -19.87
N ASN A 118 -7.04 6.51 -20.11
CA ASN A 118 -8.18 6.22 -19.23
C ASN A 118 -8.48 4.71 -19.11
N ALA A 119 -8.06 3.92 -20.11
CA ALA A 119 -8.15 2.47 -20.06
C ALA A 119 -7.44 1.87 -18.83
N PHE A 120 -6.27 2.39 -18.42
CA PHE A 120 -5.55 1.90 -17.24
C PHE A 120 -6.34 2.14 -15.95
N THR A 121 -6.93 3.33 -15.81
CA THR A 121 -7.78 3.68 -14.67
C THR A 121 -9.01 2.79 -14.61
N MET A 122 -9.68 2.56 -15.75
CA MET A 122 -10.84 1.66 -15.81
C MET A 122 -10.49 0.20 -15.52
N LEU A 123 -9.35 -0.28 -16.01
CA LEU A 123 -8.84 -1.63 -15.70
C LEU A 123 -8.54 -1.78 -14.21
N HIS A 124 -7.89 -0.79 -13.59
CA HIS A 124 -7.66 -0.80 -12.15
C HIS A 124 -8.98 -0.82 -11.37
N ARG A 125 -9.95 0.05 -11.69
CA ARG A 125 -11.26 0.07 -11.02
C ARG A 125 -12.04 -1.23 -11.21
N GLY A 126 -12.00 -1.84 -12.39
CA GLY A 126 -12.57 -3.15 -12.64
C GLY A 126 -11.91 -4.24 -11.78
N ALA A 127 -10.57 -4.22 -11.69
CA ALA A 127 -9.82 -5.13 -10.82
C ALA A 127 -10.16 -4.92 -9.34
N VAL A 128 -10.33 -3.67 -8.87
CA VAL A 128 -10.77 -3.35 -7.50
C VAL A 128 -12.10 -4.01 -7.18
N LEU A 129 -13.07 -4.03 -8.10
CA LEU A 129 -14.37 -4.66 -7.85
C LEU A 129 -14.23 -6.18 -7.68
N VAL A 130 -13.54 -6.85 -8.61
CA VAL A 130 -13.39 -8.31 -8.61
C VAL A 130 -12.55 -8.77 -7.40
N ILE A 131 -11.42 -8.12 -7.17
CA ILE A 131 -10.49 -8.46 -6.09
C ILE A 131 -11.09 -8.03 -4.74
N GLY A 132 -11.82 -6.92 -4.68
CA GLY A 132 -12.54 -6.47 -3.49
C GLY A 132 -13.56 -7.49 -3.01
N ILE A 133 -14.33 -8.13 -3.91
CA ILE A 133 -15.26 -9.22 -3.56
C ILE A 133 -14.50 -10.41 -2.97
N LEU A 134 -13.38 -10.80 -3.58
CA LEU A 134 -12.51 -11.87 -3.07
C LEU A 134 -11.99 -11.55 -1.66
N LEU A 135 -11.63 -10.29 -1.40
CA LEU A 135 -11.13 -9.83 -0.11
C LEU A 135 -12.22 -9.91 0.95
N VAL A 136 -13.40 -9.36 0.66
CA VAL A 136 -14.56 -9.42 1.56
C VAL A 136 -14.91 -10.87 1.88
N TYR A 137 -14.94 -11.75 0.87
CA TYR A 137 -15.23 -13.17 1.08
C TYR A 137 -14.19 -13.84 1.99
N SER A 138 -12.89 -13.58 1.77
CA SER A 138 -11.81 -14.10 2.60
C SER A 138 -11.89 -13.58 4.05
N LEU A 139 -12.18 -12.29 4.23
CA LEU A 139 -12.32 -11.64 5.53
C LEU A 139 -13.53 -12.18 6.31
N VAL A 140 -14.67 -12.35 5.65
CA VAL A 140 -15.88 -12.94 6.26
C VAL A 140 -15.63 -14.38 6.71
N LYS A 141 -14.88 -15.17 5.93
CA LYS A 141 -14.43 -16.49 6.38
C LYS A 141 -13.52 -16.41 7.60
N ALA A 142 -12.55 -15.48 7.60
CA ALA A 142 -11.64 -15.30 8.72
C ALA A 142 -12.35 -14.85 10.01
N LEU A 143 -13.46 -14.10 9.92
CA LEU A 143 -14.27 -13.71 11.09
C LEU A 143 -14.91 -14.90 11.82
N ARG A 144 -15.12 -16.03 11.13
CA ARG A 144 -15.64 -17.27 11.74
C ARG A 144 -14.60 -17.99 12.59
N LEU A 145 -13.32 -17.63 12.42
CA LEU A 145 -12.20 -18.23 13.10
C LEU A 145 -11.78 -17.33 14.27
N ALA A 146 -12.05 -17.76 15.51
CA ALA A 146 -11.80 -16.93 16.70
C ALA A 146 -10.36 -16.40 16.78
N ALA A 147 -9.38 -17.22 16.36
CA ALA A 147 -7.97 -16.84 16.33
C ALA A 147 -7.64 -15.76 15.27
N LEU A 148 -8.40 -15.67 14.18
CA LEU A 148 -8.17 -14.70 13.09
C LEU A 148 -9.11 -13.50 13.15
N ARG A 149 -10.16 -13.55 13.98
CA ARG A 149 -11.16 -12.51 14.12
C ARG A 149 -10.60 -11.11 14.39
N PRO A 150 -9.64 -10.88 15.32
CA PRO A 150 -9.16 -9.52 15.57
C PRO A 150 -8.46 -8.91 14.36
N ILE A 151 -7.60 -9.68 13.68
CA ILE A 151 -6.89 -9.21 12.49
C ILE A 151 -7.83 -9.04 11.29
N ALA A 152 -8.85 -9.91 11.17
CA ALA A 152 -9.90 -9.75 10.16
C ALA A 152 -10.70 -8.46 10.38
N MET A 153 -11.12 -8.16 11.62
CA MET A 153 -11.83 -6.91 11.94
C MET A 153 -10.98 -5.67 11.66
N ALA A 154 -9.70 -5.68 12.08
CA ALA A 154 -8.78 -4.59 11.79
C ALA A 154 -8.62 -4.38 10.28
N THR A 155 -8.43 -5.47 9.52
CA THR A 155 -8.27 -5.41 8.06
C THR A 155 -9.54 -4.91 7.37
N ILE A 156 -10.74 -5.30 7.84
CA ILE A 156 -12.02 -4.78 7.34
C ILE A 156 -12.12 -3.26 7.56
N ALA A 157 -11.75 -2.77 8.75
CA ALA A 157 -11.80 -1.34 9.05
C ALA A 157 -10.85 -0.54 8.15
N VAL A 158 -9.61 -1.03 7.96
CA VAL A 158 -8.62 -0.44 7.06
C VAL A 158 -9.10 -0.51 5.60
N PHE A 159 -9.73 -1.61 5.18
CA PHE A 159 -10.27 -1.74 3.83
C PHE A 159 -11.43 -0.76 3.57
N ALA A 160 -12.33 -0.56 4.54
CA ALA A 160 -13.38 0.44 4.42
C ALA A 160 -12.80 1.86 4.29
N LEU A 161 -11.76 2.16 5.08
CA LEU A 161 -11.03 3.42 4.97
C LEU A 161 -10.34 3.56 3.60
N GLN A 162 -9.76 2.49 3.06
CA GLN A 162 -9.12 2.48 1.75
C GLN A 162 -10.10 2.85 0.63
N VAL A 163 -11.33 2.34 0.70
CA VAL A 163 -12.39 2.67 -0.28
C VAL A 163 -12.76 4.15 -0.19
N ALA A 164 -12.94 4.69 1.02
CA ALA A 164 -13.27 6.10 1.22
C ALA A 164 -12.15 7.04 0.73
N VAL A 165 -10.90 6.75 1.10
CA VAL A 165 -9.74 7.54 0.68
C VAL A 165 -9.49 7.41 -0.82
N GLY A 166 -9.71 6.23 -1.41
CA GLY A 166 -9.60 6.02 -2.85
C GLY A 166 -10.66 6.76 -3.67
N ALA A 167 -11.89 6.85 -3.17
CA ALA A 167 -12.90 7.71 -3.78
C ALA A 167 -12.48 9.18 -3.72
N GLY A 168 -11.93 9.63 -2.57
CA GLY A 168 -11.37 10.98 -2.42
C GLY A 168 -10.22 11.26 -3.39
N ALA A 169 -9.26 10.34 -3.51
CA ALA A 169 -8.14 10.46 -4.45
C ALA A 169 -8.60 10.50 -5.91
N ALA A 170 -9.70 9.81 -6.26
CA ALA A 170 -10.23 9.81 -7.63
C ALA A 170 -10.95 11.11 -8.04
N VAL A 171 -11.40 11.91 -7.07
CA VAL A 171 -12.14 13.17 -7.33
C VAL A 171 -11.35 14.41 -6.94
N THR A 172 -10.19 14.26 -6.30
CA THR A 172 -9.33 15.36 -5.86
C THR A 172 -7.91 15.18 -6.37
N ASP A 173 -7.29 16.24 -6.88
CA ASP A 173 -5.88 16.24 -7.28
C ASP A 173 -4.94 16.51 -6.10
N GLY A 174 -5.29 15.96 -4.94
CA GLY A 174 -4.57 16.18 -3.70
C GLY A 174 -3.44 15.16 -3.52
N ALA A 175 -2.19 15.64 -3.52
CA ALA A 175 -1.03 14.80 -3.20
C ALA A 175 -1.18 14.05 -1.86
N LEU A 176 -1.87 14.66 -0.89
CA LEU A 176 -2.23 14.03 0.38
C LEU A 176 -3.12 12.80 0.19
N PHE A 177 -4.20 12.90 -0.60
CA PHE A 177 -5.11 11.78 -0.84
C PHE A 177 -4.42 10.66 -1.62
N ASN A 178 -3.60 11.00 -2.61
CA ASN A 178 -2.82 10.02 -3.37
C ASN A 178 -1.82 9.26 -2.48
N GLY A 179 -1.06 9.98 -1.64
CA GLY A 179 -0.14 9.36 -0.69
C GLY A 179 -0.86 8.51 0.37
N LEU A 180 -1.96 9.02 0.92
CA LEU A 180 -2.77 8.30 1.92
C LEU A 180 -3.42 7.05 1.33
N HIS A 181 -3.88 7.12 0.07
CA HIS A 181 -4.46 5.98 -0.63
C HIS A 181 -3.45 4.84 -0.78
N VAL A 182 -2.22 5.14 -1.18
CA VAL A 182 -1.17 4.11 -1.30
C VAL A 182 -0.79 3.58 0.10
N ALA A 183 -0.63 4.46 1.09
CA ALA A 183 -0.27 4.06 2.45
C ALA A 183 -1.31 3.14 3.10
N ILE A 184 -2.60 3.39 2.91
CA ILE A 184 -3.65 2.54 3.47
C ILE A 184 -3.79 1.26 2.63
N ALA A 185 -3.55 1.30 1.32
CA ALA A 185 -3.53 0.10 0.46
C ALA A 185 -2.47 -0.91 0.94
N THR A 186 -1.28 -0.43 1.34
CA THR A 186 -0.24 -1.32 1.86
C THR A 186 -0.64 -1.94 3.20
N LEU A 187 -1.38 -1.23 4.06
CA LEU A 187 -1.95 -1.79 5.29
C LEU A 187 -3.01 -2.86 5.01
N VAL A 188 -3.90 -2.64 4.03
CA VAL A 188 -4.87 -3.68 3.60
C VAL A 188 -4.12 -4.94 3.17
N TRP A 189 -3.09 -4.78 2.33
CA TRP A 189 -2.29 -5.90 1.87
C TRP A 189 -1.56 -6.62 3.00
N ALA A 190 -0.97 -5.87 3.95
CA ALA A 190 -0.31 -6.42 5.13
C ALA A 190 -1.28 -7.24 5.99
N GLY A 191 -2.52 -6.78 6.17
CA GLY A 191 -3.58 -7.52 6.86
C GLY A 191 -3.95 -8.82 6.15
N MET A 192 -4.10 -8.78 4.83
CA MET A 192 -4.37 -9.96 4.01
C MET A 192 -3.21 -10.97 3.99
N ALA A 193 -1.97 -10.49 3.89
CA ALA A 193 -0.77 -11.31 3.96
C ALA A 193 -0.64 -11.97 5.35
N SER A 194 -0.93 -11.23 6.42
CA SER A 194 -0.91 -11.75 7.78
C SER A 194 -1.98 -12.83 7.98
N LEU A 195 -3.20 -12.63 7.48
CA LEU A 195 -4.25 -13.66 7.47
C LEU A 195 -3.83 -14.91 6.69
N ALA A 196 -3.22 -14.76 5.52
CA ALA A 196 -2.71 -15.86 4.72
C ALA A 196 -1.64 -16.67 5.47
N LEU A 197 -0.69 -15.97 6.11
CA LEU A 197 0.36 -16.59 6.90
C LEU A 197 -0.22 -17.31 8.12
N LEU A 198 -1.12 -16.67 8.88
CA LEU A 198 -1.81 -17.22 10.06
C LEU A 198 -2.70 -18.45 9.74
N ALA A 199 -3.19 -18.55 8.51
CA ALA A 199 -3.96 -19.71 8.05
C ALA A 199 -3.09 -20.92 7.67
N LEU A 200 -1.76 -20.79 7.62
CA LEU A 200 -0.86 -21.92 7.35
C LEU A 200 -0.77 -22.84 8.60
N PRO A 201 -0.89 -24.17 8.45
CA PRO A 201 -0.62 -25.11 9.54
C PRO A 201 0.84 -24.99 9.99
N ARG A 202 1.08 -24.50 11.22
CA ARG A 202 2.43 -24.37 11.79
C ARG A 202 2.83 -25.50 12.73
N THR A 203 1.90 -26.41 13.05
CA THR A 203 1.99 -27.23 14.26
C THR A 203 2.66 -28.59 14.07
N ASP A 204 2.89 -29.09 12.85
CA ASP A 204 3.21 -30.53 12.69
C ASP A 204 4.66 -30.83 12.28
N ARG A 205 5.46 -29.84 11.88
CA ARG A 205 6.83 -30.11 11.39
C ARG A 205 7.87 -30.24 12.49
N ALA A 206 7.77 -29.48 13.59
CA ALA A 206 8.81 -29.51 14.62
C ALA A 206 8.90 -30.87 15.36
N PRO A 207 7.78 -31.49 15.80
CA PRO A 207 7.84 -32.82 16.42
C PRO A 207 8.20 -33.93 15.42
N ALA A 208 7.74 -33.82 14.15
CA ALA A 208 8.05 -34.79 13.10
C ALA A 208 9.54 -34.76 12.71
N LEU A 209 10.14 -33.56 12.58
CA LEU A 209 11.57 -33.39 12.32
C LEU A 209 12.42 -33.84 13.52
N ALA A 210 11.97 -33.58 14.75
CA ALA A 210 12.64 -34.08 15.95
C ALA A 210 12.62 -35.62 16.03
N ARG A 211 11.48 -36.27 15.71
CA ARG A 211 11.39 -37.73 15.63
C ARG A 211 12.26 -38.32 14.52
N LEU A 212 12.24 -37.73 13.33
CA LEU A 212 13.12 -38.13 12.21
C LEU A 212 14.61 -37.96 12.55
N ALA A 213 14.97 -36.97 13.35
CA ALA A 213 16.33 -36.75 13.81
C ALA A 213 16.76 -37.77 14.89
N VAL A 214 15.82 -38.22 15.74
CA VAL A 214 16.05 -39.30 16.72
C VAL A 214 16.21 -40.65 16.02
N ASP A 215 15.32 -41.00 15.08
CA ASP A 215 15.37 -42.26 14.33
C ASP A 215 16.62 -42.40 13.44
N LYS A 216 17.24 -41.27 13.05
CA LYS A 216 18.47 -41.26 12.23
C LYS A 216 19.77 -41.29 13.03
N ARG A 217 19.76 -41.30 14.37
CA ARG A 217 21.00 -41.51 15.14
C ARG A 217 21.34 -43.01 15.16
N PRO A 218 22.44 -43.46 14.51
CA PRO A 218 22.90 -44.84 14.70
C PRO A 218 23.28 -45.04 16.18
N ALA A 219 22.86 -46.18 16.73
CA ALA A 219 23.11 -46.62 18.10
C ALA A 219 24.59 -46.90 18.37
#